data_AF-A0ABD5F2K4-F1
#
_entry.id   AF-A0ABD5F2K4-F1
#
_cell.length_a   1.000
_cell.length_b   1.000
_cell.length_c   1.000
_cell.angle_alpha   90.00
_cell.angle_beta   90.00
_cell.angle_gamma   90.00
#
_symmetry.space_group_name_H-M   'P 1'
#
loop_
_entity.id
_entity.type
_entity.pdbx_description
1 polymer ?
#
loop_
_entity_poly.entity_id
_entity_poly.type
_entity_poly.pdbx_seq_one_letter_code
_entity_poly.pdbx_strand_id
1 'polypeptide(L)'
;PPALSNAYPMANPGYGKRSAPDQLPRGAQDFSLLPTRERYVAGFIDHLPEGASMSVTQLAKQLPLYGQQAISTALTALSVAGHLRRVRCPVGAGDETRWVSRTFWSRTARDNEWWNAYLATETATKAAAPAPEATT
;
A
#
# COMPACT_ATOMS: atom_id res chain seq x y z
N PRO A 1 -1.68 -19.10 -3.33
CA PRO A 1 -2.44 -17.95 -3.88
C PRO A 1 -2.57 -18.13 -5.39
N PRO A 2 -3.64 -17.66 -6.05
CA PRO A 2 -3.73 -17.72 -7.51
C PRO A 2 -2.55 -16.94 -8.13
N ALA A 3 -2.06 -17.40 -9.27
CA ALA A 3 -1.04 -16.67 -10.02
C ALA A 3 -1.57 -15.28 -10.37
N LEU A 4 -0.76 -14.25 -10.17
CA LEU A 4 -1.10 -12.92 -10.67
C LEU A 4 -1.16 -13.01 -12.20
N SER A 5 -2.32 -12.74 -12.78
CA SER A 5 -2.40 -12.47 -14.21
C SER A 5 -1.43 -11.32 -14.53
N ASN A 6 -0.63 -11.43 -15.59
CA ASN A 6 0.29 -10.38 -16.07
C ASN A 6 -0.38 -9.00 -16.34
N ALA A 7 -1.70 -8.90 -16.18
CA ALA A 7 -2.51 -7.71 -16.40
C ALA A 7 -3.22 -7.22 -15.11
N TYR A 8 -2.59 -7.31 -13.93
CA TYR A 8 -3.15 -6.61 -12.77
C TYR A 8 -3.08 -5.09 -13.02
N PRO A 9 -4.17 -4.33 -12.83
CA PRO A 9 -4.18 -2.91 -13.14
C PRO A 9 -3.20 -2.14 -12.25
N MET A 10 -2.31 -1.40 -12.91
CA MET A 10 -1.39 -0.47 -12.25
C MET A 10 -2.15 0.77 -11.80
N ALA A 11 -1.75 1.32 -10.66
CA ALA A 11 -2.27 2.60 -10.21
C ALA A 11 -1.61 3.76 -10.98
N ASN A 12 -2.25 4.93 -10.96
CA ASN A 12 -1.64 6.15 -11.49
C ASN A 12 -0.30 6.46 -10.78
N PRO A 13 0.67 7.12 -11.45
CA PRO A 13 1.94 7.49 -10.84
C PRO A 13 1.74 8.23 -9.51
N GLY A 14 2.36 7.72 -8.44
CA GLY A 14 2.19 8.25 -7.07
C GLY A 14 1.04 7.63 -6.27
N TYR A 15 0.25 6.76 -6.88
CA TYR A 15 -0.75 5.89 -6.26
C TYR A 15 -0.30 4.42 -6.35
N GLY A 16 -0.97 3.52 -5.61
CA GLY A 16 -0.69 2.08 -5.66
C GLY A 16 0.20 1.57 -4.54
N LYS A 17 0.58 0.29 -4.63
CA LYS A 17 1.40 -0.42 -3.64
C LYS A 17 2.82 0.12 -3.59
N ARG A 18 3.26 0.48 -2.39
CA ARG A 18 4.63 0.83 -2.03
C ARG A 18 5.08 -0.10 -0.92
N SER A 19 5.96 -1.03 -1.21
CA SER A 19 6.51 -1.90 -0.17
C SER A 19 7.53 -1.11 0.65
N ALA A 20 7.39 -1.17 1.98
CA ALA A 20 8.34 -0.57 2.90
C ALA A 20 9.68 -1.34 2.86
N PRO A 21 10.83 -0.67 3.11
CA PRO A 21 12.14 -1.31 3.12
C PRO A 21 12.33 -2.26 4.33
N ASP A 22 13.43 -3.02 4.31
CA ASP A 22 13.88 -3.88 5.41
C ASP A 22 12.83 -4.89 5.90
N GLN A 23 12.15 -5.52 4.94
CA GLN A 23 11.19 -6.59 5.24
C GLN A 23 11.94 -7.88 5.57
N LEU A 24 11.47 -8.58 6.61
CA LEU A 24 11.98 -9.90 6.93
C LEU A 24 11.75 -10.88 5.75
N PRO A 25 12.62 -11.92 5.63
CA PRO A 25 12.41 -13.00 4.67
C PRO A 25 10.99 -13.57 4.79
N ARG A 26 10.40 -13.98 3.65
CA ARG A 26 9.06 -14.59 3.61
C ARG A 26 8.99 -15.77 4.59
N GLY A 27 8.19 -15.62 5.63
CA GLY A 27 7.87 -16.65 6.60
C GLY A 27 6.44 -17.14 6.41
N ALA A 28 6.21 -18.45 6.61
CA ALA A 28 4.86 -19.01 6.60
C ALA A 28 3.94 -18.40 7.68
N GLN A 29 4.51 -17.72 8.67
CA GLN A 29 3.81 -17.14 9.81
C GLN A 29 3.55 -15.63 9.70
N ASP A 30 3.95 -14.96 8.60
CA ASP A 30 3.88 -13.49 8.49
C ASP A 30 2.47 -12.90 8.70
N PHE A 31 1.43 -13.73 8.57
CA PHE A 31 0.02 -13.36 8.73
C PHE A 31 -0.74 -14.35 9.64
N SER A 32 -0.05 -15.12 10.48
CA SER A 32 -0.66 -16.15 11.33
C SER A 32 -1.60 -15.56 12.40
N LEU A 33 -1.32 -14.34 12.85
CA LEU A 33 -2.12 -13.62 13.84
C LEU A 33 -3.42 -13.02 13.25
N LEU A 34 -3.54 -12.97 11.92
CA LEU A 34 -4.71 -12.43 11.24
C LEU A 34 -5.79 -13.51 11.06
N PRO A 35 -7.09 -13.13 11.12
CA PRO A 35 -8.16 -14.05 10.75
C PRO A 35 -8.04 -14.48 9.28
N THR A 36 -8.66 -15.61 8.94
CA THR A 36 -8.48 -16.29 7.64
C THR A 36 -8.69 -15.37 6.44
N ARG A 37 -9.69 -14.48 6.48
CA ARG A 37 -9.99 -13.54 5.40
C ARG A 37 -8.84 -12.55 5.20
N GLU A 38 -8.42 -11.90 6.28
CA GLU A 38 -7.36 -10.90 6.28
C GLU A 38 -6.04 -11.52 5.84
N ARG A 39 -5.75 -12.75 6.28
CA ARG A 39 -4.59 -13.53 5.83
C ARG A 39 -4.62 -13.79 4.32
N TYR A 40 -5.78 -14.15 3.78
CA TYR A 40 -5.93 -14.38 2.34
C TYR A 40 -5.71 -13.09 1.53
N VAL A 41 -6.31 -11.98 1.97
CA VAL A 41 -6.14 -10.66 1.35
C VAL A 41 -4.68 -10.19 1.46
N ALA A 42 -4.04 -10.36 2.61
CA ALA A 42 -2.65 -10.02 2.86
C ALA A 42 -1.70 -10.81 1.95
N GLY A 43 -1.92 -12.12 1.84
CA GLY A 43 -1.16 -12.98 0.94
C GLY A 43 -1.29 -12.53 -0.52
N PHE A 44 -2.49 -12.14 -0.96
CA PHE A 44 -2.69 -11.60 -2.31
C PHE A 44 -1.95 -10.28 -2.51
N ILE A 45 -2.09 -9.33 -1.59
CA ILE A 45 -1.41 -8.03 -1.64
C ILE A 45 0.11 -8.21 -1.62
N ASP A 46 0.65 -9.13 -0.81
CA ASP A 46 2.08 -9.39 -0.73
C ASP A 46 2.69 -9.78 -2.08
N HIS A 47 1.92 -10.52 -2.89
CA HIS A 47 2.37 -10.94 -4.22
C HIS A 47 2.29 -9.82 -5.26
N LEU A 48 1.44 -8.79 -5.06
CA LEU A 48 1.27 -7.71 -6.04
C LEU A 48 2.59 -6.98 -6.35
N PRO A 49 2.83 -6.60 -7.61
CA PRO A 49 3.98 -5.80 -7.97
C PRO A 49 3.92 -4.40 -7.35
N GLU A 50 5.08 -3.76 -7.23
CA GLU A 50 5.17 -2.36 -6.85
C GLU A 50 4.38 -1.49 -7.83
N GLY A 51 3.57 -0.55 -7.33
CA GLY A 51 2.69 0.30 -8.12
C GLY A 51 1.33 -0.32 -8.49
N ALA A 52 1.04 -1.55 -8.09
CA ALA A 52 -0.27 -2.16 -8.31
C ALA A 52 -1.41 -1.37 -7.64
N SER A 53 -2.59 -1.32 -8.28
CA SER A 53 -3.78 -0.69 -7.70
C SER A 53 -4.30 -1.44 -6.47
N MET A 54 -4.28 -0.82 -5.29
CA MET A 54 -4.83 -1.41 -4.06
C MET A 54 -6.21 -0.86 -3.69
N SER A 55 -7.03 -0.56 -4.70
CA SER A 55 -8.42 -0.14 -4.47
C SER A 55 -9.29 -1.32 -4.08
N VAL A 56 -10.27 -1.08 -3.21
CA VAL A 56 -11.23 -2.10 -2.76
C VAL A 56 -11.92 -2.77 -3.95
N THR A 57 -12.31 -1.98 -4.95
CA THR A 57 -12.97 -2.47 -6.16
C THR A 57 -12.08 -3.41 -6.97
N GLN A 58 -10.80 -3.08 -7.17
CA GLN A 58 -9.89 -3.93 -7.95
C GLN A 58 -9.52 -5.21 -7.20
N LEU A 59 -9.30 -5.12 -5.89
CA LEU A 59 -9.07 -6.28 -5.03
C LEU A 59 -10.28 -7.22 -5.01
N ALA A 60 -11.50 -6.69 -4.88
CA ALA A 60 -12.72 -7.50 -4.91
C ALA A 60 -12.94 -8.22 -6.25
N LYS A 61 -12.52 -7.61 -7.38
CA LYS A 61 -12.57 -8.27 -8.70
C LYS A 61 -11.65 -9.49 -8.80
N GLN A 62 -10.49 -9.43 -8.15
CA GLN A 62 -9.53 -10.54 -8.15
C GLN A 62 -9.77 -11.57 -7.04
N LEU A 63 -10.57 -11.21 -6.04
CA LEU A 63 -10.90 -12.03 -4.88
C LEU A 63 -12.41 -12.30 -4.86
N PRO A 64 -12.96 -13.09 -5.80
CA PRO A 64 -14.41 -13.31 -5.92
C PRO A 64 -15.02 -13.98 -4.68
N LEU A 65 -14.20 -14.61 -3.83
CA LEU A 65 -14.60 -15.15 -2.52
C LEU A 65 -15.06 -14.06 -1.53
N TYR A 66 -14.66 -12.80 -1.73
CA TYR A 66 -14.94 -11.70 -0.81
C TYR A 66 -15.48 -10.47 -1.56
N GLY A 67 -16.69 -10.05 -1.20
CA GLY A 67 -17.28 -8.82 -1.73
C GLY A 67 -16.51 -7.56 -1.29
N GLN A 68 -16.83 -6.42 -1.91
CA GLN A 68 -16.18 -5.13 -1.65
C GLN A 68 -16.14 -4.76 -0.16
N GLN A 69 -17.23 -5.02 0.58
CA GLN A 69 -17.28 -4.75 2.02
C GLN A 69 -16.28 -5.60 2.81
N ALA A 70 -16.19 -6.90 2.50
CA ALA A 70 -15.26 -7.81 3.15
C ALA A 70 -13.80 -7.42 2.88
N ILE A 71 -13.50 -6.98 1.65
CA ILE A 71 -12.19 -6.43 1.30
C ILE A 71 -11.91 -5.13 2.06
N SER A 72 -12.89 -4.21 2.13
CA SER A 72 -12.74 -2.96 2.87
C SER A 72 -12.41 -3.22 4.35
N THR A 73 -13.16 -4.12 5.00
CA THR A 73 -12.90 -4.54 6.38
C THR A 73 -11.52 -5.18 6.53
N ALA A 74 -11.11 -6.04 5.61
CA ALA A 74 -9.79 -6.67 5.66
C ALA A 74 -8.67 -5.62 5.54
N LEU A 75 -8.79 -4.64 4.64
CA LEU A 75 -7.81 -3.55 4.51
C LEU A 75 -7.73 -2.68 5.78
N THR A 76 -8.86 -2.45 6.45
CA THR A 76 -8.89 -1.76 7.75
C THR A 76 -8.17 -2.60 8.82
N ALA A 77 -8.47 -3.90 8.91
CA ALA A 77 -7.83 -4.79 9.87
C ALA A 77 -6.31 -4.89 9.64
N LEU A 78 -5.86 -4.95 8.38
CA LEU A 78 -4.44 -4.90 8.02
C LEU A 78 -3.79 -3.57 8.41
N SER A 79 -4.54 -2.48 8.36
CA SER A 79 -4.03 -1.17 8.82
C SER A 79 -3.87 -1.14 10.34
N VAL A 80 -4.84 -1.68 11.08
CA VAL A 80 -4.78 -1.79 12.54
C VAL A 80 -3.66 -2.72 12.99
N ALA A 81 -3.45 -3.83 12.27
CA ALA A 81 -2.36 -4.76 12.51
C ALA A 81 -0.99 -4.24 12.07
N GLY A 82 -0.90 -3.03 11.50
CA GLY A 82 0.38 -2.40 11.15
C GLY A 82 1.01 -2.87 9.84
N HIS A 83 0.29 -3.63 9.01
CA HIS A 83 0.78 -4.09 7.70
C HIS A 83 0.49 -3.07 6.59
N LEU A 84 -0.49 -2.19 6.78
CA LEU A 84 -0.94 -1.23 5.78
C LEU A 84 -0.99 0.18 6.38
N ARG A 85 -0.46 1.16 5.66
CA ARG A 85 -0.58 2.57 6.04
C ARG A 85 -1.06 3.41 4.87
N ARG A 86 -2.17 4.12 5.05
CA ARG A 86 -2.74 5.03 4.04
C ARG A 86 -2.56 6.46 4.50
N VAL A 87 -1.87 7.26 3.70
CA VAL A 87 -1.54 8.65 4.03
C VAL A 87 -1.88 9.53 2.85
N ARG A 88 -2.47 10.69 3.14
CA ARG A 88 -2.65 11.75 2.15
C ARG A 88 -1.45 12.66 2.25
N CYS A 89 -0.62 12.66 1.22
CA CYS A 89 0.51 13.58 1.14
C CYS A 89 0.12 14.76 0.25
N PRO A 90 0.35 16.02 0.68
CA PRO A 90 0.27 17.16 -0.21
C PRO A 90 1.39 17.03 -1.27
N VAL A 91 1.05 17.34 -2.51
CA VAL A 91 1.93 17.32 -3.66
C VAL A 91 1.75 18.64 -4.37
N GLY A 92 2.75 19.52 -4.24
CA GLY A 92 2.76 20.84 -4.84
C GLY A 92 3.74 21.74 -4.08
N ALA A 93 4.48 22.56 -4.81
CA ALA A 93 5.21 23.70 -4.27
C ALA A 93 4.54 24.96 -4.85
N GLY A 94 3.82 25.73 -4.03
CA GLY A 94 3.07 26.91 -4.48
C GLY A 94 1.55 26.81 -4.32
N ASP A 95 0.80 27.58 -5.11
CA ASP A 95 -0.65 27.81 -4.97
C ASP A 95 -1.58 26.62 -5.28
N GLU A 96 -1.11 25.57 -5.98
CA GLU A 96 -1.88 24.33 -6.19
C GLU A 96 -1.37 23.19 -5.32
N THR A 97 -2.00 22.97 -4.15
CA THR A 97 -1.77 21.77 -3.34
C THR A 97 -2.65 20.61 -3.82
N ARG A 98 -2.07 19.61 -4.48
CA ARG A 98 -2.79 18.38 -4.84
C ARG A 98 -2.60 17.31 -3.77
N TRP A 99 -3.69 16.75 -3.27
CA TRP A 99 -3.64 15.68 -2.28
C TRP A 99 -3.56 14.31 -2.96
N VAL A 100 -2.43 13.62 -2.79
CA VAL A 100 -2.25 12.26 -3.31
C VAL A 100 -2.41 11.25 -2.17
N SER A 101 -3.32 10.30 -2.35
CA SER A 101 -3.51 9.19 -1.40
C SER A 101 -2.53 8.08 -1.70
N ARG A 102 -1.53 7.92 -0.84
CA ARG A 102 -0.51 6.87 -0.93
C ARG A 102 -0.85 5.72 0.00
N THR A 103 -0.59 4.51 -0.46
CA THR A 103 -0.80 3.30 0.35
C THR A 103 0.51 2.52 0.44
N PHE A 104 1.03 2.42 1.65
CA PHE A 104 2.25 1.70 1.96
C PHE A 104 1.90 0.32 2.54
N TRP A 105 2.66 -0.68 2.12
CA TRP A 105 2.51 -2.08 2.49
C TRP A 105 3.79 -2.57 3.17
N SER A 106 3.64 -3.31 4.26
CA SER A 106 4.74 -4.00 4.92
C SER A 106 4.29 -5.42 5.27
N ARG A 107 5.10 -6.42 4.86
CA ARG A 107 4.86 -7.81 5.26
C ARG A 107 5.01 -7.97 6.78
N THR A 108 5.99 -7.30 7.37
CA THR A 108 6.18 -7.25 8.81
C THR A 108 5.24 -6.21 9.41
N ALA A 109 4.50 -6.57 10.45
CA ALA A 109 3.70 -5.60 11.21
C ALA A 109 4.61 -4.52 11.78
N ARG A 110 4.32 -3.24 11.48
CA ARG A 110 5.03 -2.08 12.01
C ARG A 110 4.08 -1.28 12.89
N ASP A 111 4.57 -0.83 14.04
CA ASP A 111 3.79 0.06 14.91
C ASP A 111 3.63 1.47 14.30
N ASN A 112 2.82 2.29 14.97
CA ASN A 112 2.55 3.65 14.52
C ASN A 112 3.79 4.55 14.55
N GLU A 113 4.72 4.33 15.48
CA GLU A 113 5.91 5.17 15.62
C GLU A 113 6.86 4.96 14.43
N TRP A 114 7.11 3.69 14.08
CA TRP A 114 7.85 3.30 12.90
C TRP A 114 7.20 3.86 11.63
N TRP A 115 5.88 3.70 11.48
CA TRP A 115 5.17 4.25 10.33
C TRP A 115 5.31 5.77 10.24
N ASN A 116 5.18 6.48 11.35
CA ASN A 116 5.31 7.95 11.36
C ASN A 116 6.73 8.40 10.99
N ALA A 117 7.77 7.75 11.52
CA ALA A 117 9.16 8.04 11.19
C ALA A 117 9.46 7.78 9.70
N TYR A 118 8.98 6.65 9.17
CA TYR A 118 9.12 6.32 7.75
C TYR A 118 8.42 7.35 6.86
N LEU A 119 7.18 7.73 7.19
CA LEU A 119 6.41 8.70 6.41
C LEU A 119 7.00 10.12 6.47
N ALA A 120 7.57 10.52 7.61
CA ALA A 120 8.29 11.79 7.72
C ALA A 120 9.51 11.80 6.79
N THR A 121 10.27 10.70 6.76
CA THR A 121 11.43 10.52 5.87
C THR A 121 11.03 10.53 4.40
N GLU A 122 9.96 9.82 4.03
CA GLU A 122 9.40 9.82 2.66
C GLU A 122 8.92 11.20 2.24
N THR A 123 8.30 11.95 3.15
CA THR A 123 7.83 13.31 2.89
C THR A 123 9.00 14.27 2.72
N ALA A 124 10.02 14.20 3.58
CA ALA A 124 11.23 15.01 3.50
C ALA A 124 12.04 14.72 2.23
N THR A 125 12.23 13.44 1.88
CA THR A 125 12.92 13.03 0.63
C THR A 125 12.23 13.60 -0.59
N LYS A 126 10.88 13.59 -0.61
CA LYS A 126 10.11 14.14 -1.72
C LYS A 126 10.14 15.67 -1.76
N ALA A 127 10.17 16.35 -0.61
CA ALA A 127 10.34 17.80 -0.55
C ALA A 127 11.76 18.23 -1.00
N ALA A 128 12.76 17.39 -0.77
CA ALA A 128 14.15 17.61 -1.19
C ALA A 128 14.42 17.24 -2.66
N ALA A 129 13.54 16.48 -3.32
CA ALA A 129 13.68 16.17 -4.73
C ALA A 129 13.46 17.46 -5.55
N PRO A 130 14.42 17.91 -6.37
CA PRO A 130 14.26 19.11 -7.19
C PRO A 130 13.05 18.91 -8.11
N ALA A 131 12.21 19.95 -8.22
CA ALA A 131 11.07 19.97 -9.12
C ALA A 131 11.55 19.56 -10.53
N PRO A 132 10.80 18.72 -11.27
CA PRO A 132 11.17 18.44 -12.65
C PRO A 132 11.15 19.76 -13.39
N GLU A 133 12.34 20.17 -13.84
CA GLU A 133 12.56 21.36 -14.65
C GLU A 133 11.64 21.23 -15.85
N ALA A 134 10.64 22.10 -15.92
CA ALA A 134 9.73 22.20 -17.05
C ALA A 134 10.60 22.47 -18.29
N THR A 135 10.83 21.43 -19.09
CA THR A 135 11.45 21.56 -20.41
C THR A 135 10.43 22.24 -21.32
N THR A 136 10.75 23.50 -21.60
CA THR A 136 10.44 24.38 -22.74
C THR A 136 9.41 23.92 -23.76
#